data_AF-A0A3S2TKF5-F1
#
_entry.id   AF-A0A3S2TKF5-F1
#
_cell.length_a   1.000
_cell.length_b   1.000
_cell.length_c   1.000
_cell.angle_alpha   90.00
_cell.angle_beta   90.00
_cell.angle_gamma   90.00
#
_symmetry.space_group_name_H-M   'P 1'
#
loop_
_entity.id
_entity.type
_entity.pdbx_description
1 polymer ?
#
loop_
_entity_poly.entity_id
_entity_poly.type
_entity_poly.pdbx_seq_one_letter_code
_entity_poly.pdbx_strand_id
1 'polypeptide(L)'
;MLIAIWVFVALGVALWSLVGWGLYELLRLDHQQWLGDLKPLLDQVPFGAWLDAWVPGWQALAELAIDTVQWTLGWMGGAAPVVVWAVWGVGTIFMAGAGALLSLLVVLLRDKRPAAAPAA
;
A
#
# COMPACT_ATOMS: atom_id res chain seq x y z
N MET A 1 2.00 -25.75 -2.15
CA MET A 1 0.95 -24.78 -2.50
C MET A 1 0.56 -23.90 -1.32
N LEU A 2 0.18 -24.46 -0.16
CA LEU A 2 -0.11 -23.67 1.05
C LEU A 2 1.05 -22.77 1.50
N ILE A 3 2.28 -23.32 1.56
CA ILE A 3 3.48 -22.53 1.92
C ILE A 3 3.68 -21.35 0.96
N ALA A 4 3.47 -21.54 -0.35
CA ALA A 4 3.61 -20.46 -1.32
C ALA A 4 2.58 -19.33 -1.09
N ILE A 5 1.32 -19.67 -0.77
CA ILE A 5 0.28 -18.69 -0.44
C ILE A 5 0.73 -17.82 0.74
N TRP A 6 1.20 -18.45 1.81
CA TRP A 6 1.63 -17.73 3.00
C TRP A 6 2.94 -16.93 2.80
N VAL A 7 3.84 -17.37 1.92
CA VAL A 7 5.00 -16.57 1.52
C VAL A 7 4.56 -15.30 0.79
N PHE A 8 3.62 -15.38 -0.15
CA PHE A 8 3.11 -14.18 -0.84
C PHE A 8 2.35 -13.25 0.11
N VAL A 9 1.55 -13.79 1.02
CA VAL A 9 0.87 -13.00 2.06
C VAL A 9 1.89 -12.32 2.96
N ALA A 10 2.93 -13.02 3.41
CA ALA A 10 3.98 -12.44 4.25
C ALA A 10 4.75 -11.34 3.52
N LEU A 11 5.10 -11.54 2.24
CA LEU A 11 5.73 -10.50 1.42
C LEU A 11 4.81 -9.29 1.21
N GLY A 12 3.53 -9.53 0.92
CA GLY A 12 2.52 -8.48 0.79
C GLY A 12 2.36 -7.67 2.08
N VAL A 13 2.27 -8.35 3.23
CA VAL A 13 2.20 -7.71 4.55
C VAL A 13 3.50 -6.99 4.89
N ALA A 14 4.67 -7.53 4.55
CA ALA A 14 5.95 -6.86 4.79
C ALA A 14 6.07 -5.57 3.97
N LEU A 15 5.71 -5.60 2.68
CA LEU A 15 5.67 -4.41 1.82
C LEU A 15 4.61 -3.41 2.30
N TRP A 16 3.43 -3.88 2.67
CA TRP A 16 2.35 -3.06 3.23
C TRP A 16 2.77 -2.40 4.55
N SER A 17 3.50 -3.13 5.39
CA SER A 17 4.03 -2.61 6.66
C SER A 17 5.15 -1.61 6.44
N LEU A 18 6.01 -1.80 5.44
CA LEU A 18 7.01 -0.81 5.03
C LEU A 18 6.35 0.50 4.57
N VAL A 19 5.28 0.41 3.78
CA VAL A 19 4.51 1.60 3.33
C VAL A 19 3.81 2.26 4.50
N GLY A 20 3.12 1.51 5.36
CA GLY A 20 2.45 2.04 6.55
C GLY A 20 3.42 2.68 7.54
N TRP A 21 4.58 2.07 7.74
CA TRP A 21 5.66 2.60 8.58
C TRP A 21 6.28 3.86 7.97
N GLY A 22 6.61 3.84 6.68
CA GLY A 22 7.14 5.01 5.98
C GLY A 22 6.18 6.19 6.07
N LEU A 23 4.89 5.94 5.85
CA LEU A 23 3.84 6.95 5.99
C LEU A 23 3.71 7.46 7.42
N TYR A 24 3.73 6.57 8.42
CA TYR A 24 3.70 6.94 9.83
C TYR A 24 4.86 7.86 10.20
N GLU A 25 6.08 7.54 9.75
CA GLU A 25 7.27 8.29 10.12
C GLU A 25 7.36 9.64 9.39
N LEU A 26 6.88 9.70 8.14
CA LEU A 26 6.66 10.96 7.42
C LEU A 26 5.64 11.87 8.12
N LEU A 27 4.59 11.29 8.72
CA LEU A 27 3.59 12.03 9.48
C LEU A 27 4.06 12.43 10.89
N ARG A 28 5.05 11.71 11.42
CA ARG A 28 5.68 11.99 12.72
C ARG A 28 6.69 13.13 12.64
N LEU A 29 7.35 13.28 11.49
CA LEU A 29 8.12 14.47 11.14
C LEU A 29 7.17 15.66 10.98
N ASP A 30 7.69 16.89 11.12
CA ASP A 30 6.88 18.11 11.12
C ASP A 30 6.16 18.29 9.77
N HIS A 31 4.96 17.72 9.69
CA HIS A 31 4.24 17.49 8.44
C HIS A 31 3.89 18.81 7.75
N GLN A 32 3.68 19.88 8.52
CA GLN A 32 3.42 21.21 7.97
C GLN A 32 4.64 21.78 7.24
N GLN A 33 5.85 21.49 7.70
CA GLN A 33 7.07 22.02 7.10
C GLN A 33 7.41 21.31 5.79
N TRP A 34 7.52 19.97 5.79
CA TRP A 34 7.96 19.25 4.58
C TRP A 34 6.89 19.23 3.47
N LEU A 35 5.59 19.21 3.82
CA LEU A 35 4.51 19.35 2.82
C LEU A 35 4.46 20.76 2.22
N GLY A 36 4.87 21.79 2.98
CA GLY A 36 5.00 23.16 2.48
C GLY A 36 6.16 23.30 1.48
N ASP A 37 7.25 22.59 1.72
CA ASP A 37 8.44 22.59 0.86
C ASP A 37 8.29 21.76 -0.42
N LEU A 38 7.25 20.91 -0.51
CA LEU A 38 7.02 20.03 -1.65
C LEU A 38 6.62 20.75 -2.94
N LYS A 39 5.77 21.77 -2.84
CA LYS A 39 5.36 22.62 -3.99
C LYS A 39 6.57 23.31 -4.64
N PRO A 40 7.42 24.05 -3.90
CA PRO A 40 8.61 24.68 -4.47
C PRO A 40 9.69 23.69 -4.93
N LEU A 41 9.74 22.47 -4.37
CA LEU A 41 10.61 21.39 -4.86
C LEU A 41 10.10 20.79 -6.18
N LEU A 42 8.77 20.72 -6.36
CA LEU A 42 8.14 20.24 -7.59
C LEU A 42 8.52 21.13 -8.79
N ASP A 43 8.60 22.44 -8.57
CA ASP A 43 9.04 23.42 -9.57
C ASP A 43 10.53 23.32 -9.89
N GLN A 44 11.33 22.69 -9.02
CA GLN A 44 12.77 22.53 -9.17
C GLN A 44 13.18 21.14 -9.66
N VAL A 45 12.23 20.30 -10.10
CA VAL A 45 12.53 18.93 -10.54
C VAL A 45 13.42 18.96 -11.80
N PRO A 46 14.69 18.52 -11.70
CA PRO A 46 15.66 18.66 -12.80
C PRO A 46 15.31 17.80 -14.02
N PHE A 47 14.41 16.84 -13.88
CA PHE A 47 13.95 15.93 -14.94
C PHE A 47 12.51 16.25 -15.40
N GLY A 48 11.95 17.41 -15.03
CA GLY A 48 10.55 17.75 -15.30
C GLY A 48 10.18 17.66 -16.79
N ALA A 49 11.08 18.10 -17.67
CA ALA A 49 10.88 18.01 -19.12
C ALA A 49 10.86 16.58 -19.66
N TRP A 50 11.61 15.65 -19.05
CA TRP A 50 11.52 14.23 -19.40
C TRP A 50 10.20 13.64 -18.91
N LEU A 51 9.77 13.97 -17.69
CA LEU A 51 8.49 13.53 -17.13
C LEU A 51 7.30 14.02 -17.94
N ASP A 52 7.34 15.27 -18.41
CA ASP A 52 6.27 15.86 -19.21
C ASP A 52 6.14 15.23 -20.60
N ALA A 53 7.24 14.67 -21.13
CA ALA A 53 7.21 13.87 -22.36
C ALA A 53 6.51 12.52 -22.18
N TRP A 54 6.51 11.96 -20.97
CA TRP A 54 5.84 10.70 -20.65
C TRP A 54 4.41 10.89 -20.17
N VAL A 55 4.18 11.92 -19.35
CA VAL A 55 2.88 12.23 -18.74
C VAL A 55 2.65 13.74 -18.85
N PRO A 56 2.05 14.21 -19.95
CA PRO A 56 1.73 15.62 -20.12
C PRO A 56 0.79 16.08 -19.00
N GLY A 57 1.18 17.13 -18.27
CA GLY A 57 0.38 17.66 -17.15
C GLY A 57 0.53 16.88 -15.84
N TRP A 58 1.59 16.07 -15.70
CA TRP A 58 1.94 15.40 -14.44
C TRP A 58 2.06 16.39 -13.26
N GLN A 59 2.51 17.61 -13.53
CA GLN A 59 2.73 18.64 -12.52
C GLN A 59 1.40 19.07 -11.87
N ALA A 60 0.34 19.27 -12.67
CA ALA A 60 -1.00 19.57 -12.18
C ALA A 60 -1.60 18.40 -11.38
N LEU A 61 -1.34 17.15 -11.80
CA LEU A 61 -1.75 15.97 -11.03
C LEU A 61 -1.00 15.85 -9.69
N ALA A 62 0.29 16.19 -9.68
CA ALA A 62 1.10 16.20 -8.48
C ALA A 62 0.67 17.33 -7.52
N GLU A 63 0.36 18.52 -8.02
CA GLU A 63 -0.23 19.60 -7.24
C GLU A 63 -1.58 19.21 -6.65
N LEU A 64 -2.48 18.63 -7.46
CA LEU A 64 -3.77 18.12 -6.99
C LEU A 64 -3.58 17.08 -5.89
N ALA A 65 -2.62 16.17 -6.06
CA ALA A 65 -2.30 15.15 -5.06
C ALA A 65 -1.79 15.78 -3.76
N ILE A 66 -0.86 16.72 -3.84
CA ILE A 66 -0.34 17.47 -2.69
C ILE A 66 -1.47 18.22 -1.98
N ASP A 67 -2.32 18.93 -2.71
CA ASP A 67 -3.45 19.68 -2.14
C ASP A 67 -4.48 18.76 -1.50
N THR A 68 -4.75 17.60 -2.12
CA THR A 68 -5.65 16.57 -1.55
C THR A 68 -5.06 16.02 -0.26
N VAL A 69 -3.75 15.75 -0.21
CA VAL A 69 -3.06 15.27 0.99
C VAL A 69 -3.08 16.35 2.08
N GLN A 70 -2.74 17.60 1.76
CA GLN A 70 -2.78 18.72 2.70
C GLN A 70 -4.18 18.99 3.24
N TRP A 71 -5.21 18.94 2.39
CA TRP A 71 -6.61 19.07 2.79
C TRP A 71 -7.02 17.93 3.72
N THR A 72 -6.70 16.70 3.34
CA THR A 72 -7.02 15.51 4.14
C THR A 72 -6.33 15.56 5.51
N LEU A 73 -5.04 15.90 5.54
CA LEU A 73 -4.27 15.99 6.78
C LEU A 73 -4.69 17.18 7.65
N GLY A 74 -5.00 18.32 7.03
CA GLY A 74 -5.56 19.49 7.71
C GLY A 74 -6.92 19.18 8.35
N TRP A 75 -7.72 18.32 7.73
CA TRP A 75 -9.01 17.86 8.27
C TRP A 75 -8.84 16.79 9.36
N MET A 76 -7.82 15.94 9.26
CA MET A 76 -7.51 14.89 10.24
C MET A 76 -6.89 15.43 11.54
N GLY A 77 -6.20 16.58 11.49
CA GLY A 77 -5.51 17.14 12.65
C GLY A 77 -4.64 16.10 13.38
N GLY A 78 -4.70 16.07 14.72
CA GLY A 78 -3.97 15.10 15.55
C GLY A 78 -4.41 13.63 15.41
N ALA A 79 -5.45 13.31 14.63
CA ALA A 79 -5.93 11.95 14.42
C ALA A 79 -5.22 11.23 13.25
N ALA A 80 -4.34 11.90 12.51
CA ALA A 80 -3.55 11.31 11.42
C ALA A 80 -2.85 9.98 11.81
N PRO A 81 -2.24 9.83 13.00
CA PRO A 81 -1.65 8.56 13.42
C PRO A 81 -2.67 7.43 13.55
N VAL A 82 -3.87 7.72 14.07
CA VAL A 82 -4.93 6.72 14.28
C VAL A 82 -5.42 6.18 12.94
N VAL A 83 -5.54 7.04 11.93
CA VAL A 83 -6.01 6.61 10.62
C VAL A 83 -4.96 5.78 9.89
N VAL A 84 -3.67 6.09 10.04
CA VAL A 84 -2.60 5.23 9.51
C VAL A 84 -2.68 3.83 10.12
N TRP A 85 -2.85 3.73 11.44
CA TRP A 85 -3.03 2.44 12.12
C TRP A 85 -4.30 1.71 11.68
N ALA A 86 -5.40 2.43 11.48
CA ALA A 86 -6.65 1.85 11.00
C ALA A 86 -6.50 1.30 9.57
N VAL A 87 -5.93 2.07 8.65
CA VAL A 87 -5.69 1.67 7.26
C VAL A 87 -4.71 0.49 7.21
N TRP A 88 -3.62 0.54 7.99
CA TRP A 88 -2.68 -0.55 8.09
C TRP A 88 -3.34 -1.84 8.61
N GLY A 89 -4.14 -1.74 9.67
CA GLY A 89 -4.85 -2.86 10.28
C GLY A 89 -5.85 -3.49 9.31
N VAL A 90 -6.65 -2.69 8.61
CA VAL A 90 -7.60 -3.16 7.59
C VAL A 90 -6.87 -3.90 6.48
N GLY A 91 -5.79 -3.33 5.93
CA GLY A 91 -5.00 -3.96 4.87
C GLY A 91 -4.40 -5.30 5.30
N THR A 92 -3.87 -5.38 6.52
CA THR A 92 -3.29 -6.60 7.08
C THR A 92 -4.33 -7.69 7.29
N ILE A 93 -5.50 -7.34 7.86
CA ILE A 93 -6.62 -8.28 8.05
C ILE A 93 -7.11 -8.81 6.70
N PHE A 94 -7.25 -7.93 5.70
CA PHE A 94 -7.70 -8.32 4.37
C PHE A 94 -6.73 -9.32 3.72
N MET A 95 -5.43 -9.05 3.74
CA MET A 95 -4.41 -9.95 3.17
C MET A 95 -4.36 -11.29 3.91
N ALA A 96 -4.39 -11.27 5.24
CA ALA A 96 -4.43 -12.49 6.05
C ALA A 96 -5.71 -13.30 5.79
N GLY A 97 -6.86 -12.63 5.69
CA GLY A 97 -8.15 -13.24 5.36
C GLY A 97 -8.17 -13.88 3.97
N ALA A 98 -7.62 -13.20 2.96
CA ALA A 98 -7.46 -13.75 1.62
C ALA A 98 -6.55 -14.99 1.61
N GLY A 99 -5.42 -14.94 2.33
CA GLY A 99 -4.52 -16.08 2.51
C GLY A 99 -5.19 -17.28 3.17
N ALA A 100 -5.99 -17.03 4.22
CA ALA A 100 -6.76 -18.06 4.91
C ALA A 100 -7.84 -18.68 4.01
N LEU A 101 -8.60 -17.85 3.27
CA LEU A 101 -9.63 -18.31 2.34
C LEU A 101 -9.03 -19.16 1.21
N LEU A 102 -7.93 -18.70 0.60
CA LEU A 102 -7.21 -19.47 -0.41
C LEU A 102 -6.69 -20.79 0.17
N SER A 103 -6.13 -20.77 1.38
CA SER A 103 -5.69 -22.01 2.06
C SER A 103 -6.83 -23.00 2.25
N LEU A 104 -8.01 -22.52 2.66
CA LEU A 104 -9.21 -23.33 2.85
C LEU A 104 -9.68 -23.96 1.52
N LEU A 105 -9.71 -23.17 0.44
CA LEU A 105 -10.01 -23.67 -0.91
C LEU A 105 -9.02 -24.76 -1.35
N VAL A 106 -7.72 -24.58 -1.11
CA VAL A 106 -6.70 -25.57 -1.46
C VAL A 106 -6.92 -26.89 -0.73
N VAL A 107 -7.23 -26.85 0.57
CA VAL A 107 -7.51 -28.04 1.37
C VAL A 107 -8.75 -28.77 0.85
N LEU A 108 -9.85 -28.04 0.64
CA LEU A 108 -11.10 -28.60 0.12
C LEU A 108 -10.93 -29.23 -1.28
N LEU A 109 -10.12 -28.62 -2.14
CA LEU A 109 -9.84 -29.16 -3.48
C LEU A 109 -8.87 -30.34 -3.45
N ARG A 110 -7.99 -30.43 -2.45
CA ARG A 110 -7.10 -31.59 -2.25
C ARG A 110 -7.88 -32.82 -1.84
N ASP A 111 -8.86 -32.65 -0.93
CA ASP A 111 -9.72 -33.74 -0.44
C ASP A 111 -10.61 -34.34 -1.55
N LYS A 112 -10.95 -33.54 -2.56
CA LYS A 112 -11.76 -33.99 -3.70
C LYS A 112 -10.97 -34.72 -4.80
N ARG A 113 -9.64 -34.87 -4.67
CA ARG A 113 -8.86 -35.63 -5.66
C ARG A 113 -9.08 -37.13 -5.45
N PRO A 114 -9.61 -37.88 -6.44
CA PRO A 114 -9.72 -39.33 -6.32
C PRO A 114 -8.33 -39.92 -6.16
N ALA A 115 -8.17 -40.89 -5.25
CA ALA A 115 -6.96 -41.70 -5.19
C ALA A 115 -6.76 -42.35 -6.56
N ALA A 116 -5.62 -42.10 -7.19
CA ALA A 116 -5.28 -42.75 -8.45
C ALA A 116 -5.40 -44.26 -8.25
N ALA A 117 -6.28 -44.89 -9.04
CA ALA A 117 -6.53 -46.32 -8.96
C ALA A 117 -5.19 -47.06 -9.09
N PRO A 118 -4.87 -48.01 -8.19
CA PRO A 118 -3.64 -48.78 -8.31
C PRO A 118 -3.66 -49.52 -9.66
N ALA A 119 -2.59 -49.36 -10.44
CA ALA A 119 -2.39 -50.12 -11.67
C ALA A 119 -2.39 -51.62 -11.30
N ALA A 120 -3.35 -52.34 -11.85
CA ALA A 120 -3.46 -53.80 -11.78
C ALA A 120 -2.51 -54.47 -12.78
#